data_AF-A0A6A6GRP6-F1
#
_entry.id   AF-A0A6A6GRP6-F1
#
_cell.length_a   1.000
_cell.length_b   1.000
_cell.length_c   1.000
_cell.angle_alpha   90.00
_cell.angle_beta   90.00
_cell.angle_gamma   90.00
#
_symmetry.space_group_name_H-M   'P 1'
#
loop_
_entity.id
_entity.type
_entity.pdbx_description
1 polymer ?
#
loop_
_entity_poly.entity_id
_entity_poly.type
_entity_poly.pdbx_seq_one_letter_code
_entity_poly.pdbx_strand_id
1 'polypeptide(L)' 'GHDQIIQLLLQHNTNVNAQAGLYNNALQAASKGGYNQVIQLLLQHSADINATGGHYGNALQAAS' A
#
# COMPACT_ATOMS: atom_id res chain seq x y z
N GLY A 1 5.49 -3.04 12.04
CA GLY A 1 4.94 -2.26 13.19
C GLY A 1 3.46 -2.52 13.38
N HIS A 2 2.66 -2.44 12.31
CA HIS A 2 1.22 -2.72 12.33
C HIS A 2 0.87 -4.00 11.54
N ASP A 3 1.82 -4.93 11.44
CA ASP A 3 1.77 -6.01 10.46
C ASP A 3 0.62 -7.00 10.75
N GLN A 4 0.33 -7.25 12.03
CA GLN A 4 -0.82 -8.08 12.44
C GLN A 4 -2.16 -7.43 12.12
N ILE A 5 -2.28 -6.10 12.27
CA ILE A 5 -3.51 -5.38 11.93
C ILE A 5 -3.72 -5.40 10.41
N ILE A 6 -2.64 -5.21 9.64
CA ILE A 6 -2.69 -5.28 8.17
C ILE A 6 -3.12 -6.67 7.72
N GLN A 7 -2.57 -7.74 8.29
CA GLN A 7 -2.99 -9.11 8.00
C GLN A 7 -4.48 -9.34 8.32
N LEU A 8 -4.94 -8.89 9.50
CA LEU A 8 -6.35 -9.01 9.88
C LEU A 8 -7.28 -8.29 8.88
N LEU A 9 -6.92 -7.07 8.46
CA LEU A 9 -7.70 -6.31 7.50
C LEU A 9 -7.72 -6.99 6.12
N LEU A 10 -6.58 -7.50 5.66
CA LEU A 10 -6.49 -8.17 4.36
C LEU A 10 -7.28 -9.49 4.31
N GLN A 11 -7.44 -10.18 5.45
CA GLN A 11 -8.28 -11.38 5.55
C GLN A 11 -9.79 -11.11 5.37
N HIS A 12 -10.23 -9.86 5.54
CA HIS A 12 -11.66 -9.47 5.53
C HIS A 12 -12.16 -8.97 4.16
N ASN A 13 -11.69 -9.53 3.03
CA ASN A 13 -12.05 -9.11 1.66
C ASN A 13 -11.88 -7.59 1.42
N THR A 14 -10.92 -6.97 2.11
CA THR A 14 -10.65 -5.54 1.94
C THR A 14 -10.10 -5.31 0.54
N ASN A 15 -10.59 -4.27 -0.14
CA ASN A 15 -10.02 -3.83 -1.40
C ASN A 15 -8.59 -3.29 -1.15
N VAL A 16 -7.58 -4.11 -1.40
CA VAL A 16 -6.16 -3.76 -1.24
C VAL A 16 -5.75 -2.54 -2.08
N ASN A 17 -6.48 -2.29 -3.17
CA ASN A 17 -6.26 -1.20 -4.11
C ASN A 17 -7.18 0.00 -3.85
N ALA A 18 -7.84 0.04 -2.69
CA ALA A 18 -8.72 1.15 -2.33
C ALA A 18 -7.98 2.48 -2.46
N GLN A 19 -8.61 3.40 -3.19
CA GLN A 19 -8.06 4.72 -3.44
C GLN A 19 -8.66 5.75 -2.46
N ALA A 20 -7.84 6.32 -1.58
CA ALA A 20 -8.24 7.35 -0.63
C ALA A 20 -7.06 8.15 -0.07
N GLY A 21 -7.36 9.36 0.40
CA GLY A 21 -6.45 10.20 1.18
C GLY A 21 -5.23 10.71 0.41
N LEU A 22 -4.25 11.25 1.15
CA LEU A 22 -3.08 11.94 0.60
C LEU A 22 -2.20 11.06 -0.30
N TYR A 23 -2.02 9.81 0.08
CA TYR A 23 -1.15 8.86 -0.61
C TYR A 23 -1.86 8.07 -1.71
N ASN A 24 -3.15 8.32 -1.93
CA ASN A 24 -4.01 7.59 -2.86
C ASN A 24 -4.18 6.10 -2.56
N ASN A 25 -3.15 5.29 -2.35
CA ASN A 25 -3.31 3.88 -1.98
C ASN A 25 -2.33 3.45 -0.87
N ALA A 26 -2.60 2.28 -0.29
CA ALA A 26 -1.79 1.73 0.79
C ALA A 26 -0.33 1.47 0.37
N LEU A 27 -0.08 1.12 -0.89
CA LEU A 27 1.24 0.83 -1.41
C LEU A 27 2.13 2.09 -1.48
N GLN A 28 1.58 3.22 -1.93
CA GLN A 28 2.26 4.52 -1.90
C GLN A 28 2.56 4.97 -0.47
N ALA A 29 1.60 4.84 0.45
CA ALA A 29 1.79 5.19 1.85
C ALA A 29 2.92 4.36 2.49
N ALA A 30 2.94 3.05 2.22
CA ALA A 30 3.97 2.15 2.71
C ALA A 30 5.35 2.44 2.09
N SER A 31 5.38 2.77 0.79
CA SER A 31 6.61 3.12 0.05
C SER A 31 7.25 4.39 0.61
N LYS A 32 6.45 5.46 0.80
CA LYS A 32 6.91 6.70 1.44
C LYS A 32 7.45 6.50 2.85
N GLY A 33 6.86 5.56 3.59
CA GLY A 33 7.28 5.23 4.96
C GLY A 33 8.47 4.28 5.06
N GLY A 34 8.95 3.70 3.95
CA GLY A 34 9.99 2.67 3.96
C GLY A 34 9.55 1.36 4.63
N TYR A 35 8.24 1.07 4.65
CA TYR A 35 7.68 -0.10 5.36
C TYR A 35 7.75 -1.38 4.50
N ASN A 36 8.97 -1.90 4.30
CA ASN A 36 9.24 -3.04 3.42
C ASN A 36 8.36 -4.27 3.70
N GLN A 37 8.11 -4.60 4.96
CA GLN A 37 7.24 -5.74 5.33
C GLN A 37 5.78 -5.52 4.92
N VAL A 38 5.29 -4.29 5.05
CA VAL A 38 3.93 -3.91 4.64
C VAL A 38 3.80 -3.97 3.11
N ILE A 39 4.81 -3.48 2.40
CA ILE A 39 4.88 -3.56 0.93
C ILE A 39 4.78 -5.03 0.47
N GLN A 40 5.57 -5.92 1.08
CA GLN A 40 5.52 -7.35 0.77
C GLN A 40 4.13 -7.96 1.03
N LEU A 41 3.50 -7.64 2.18
CA LEU A 41 2.16 -8.13 2.50
C LEU A 41 1.09 -7.66 1.52
N LEU A 42 1.14 -6.39 1.11
CA LEU A 42 0.19 -5.83 0.12
C LEU A 42 0.37 -6.50 -1.23
N LEU A 43 1.61 -6.71 -1.68
CA LEU A 43 1.90 -7.40 -2.95
C LEU A 43 1.46 -8.87 -2.93
N GLN A 44 1.64 -9.56 -1.80
CA GLN A 44 1.11 -10.93 -1.61
C GLN A 44 -0.42 -11.01 -1.75
N HIS A 45 -1.11 -9.91 -1.45
CA HIS A 45 -2.56 -9.79 -1.59
C HIS A 45 -2.99 -9.10 -2.90
N SER A 46 -2.14 -9.15 -3.93
CA SER A 46 -2.43 -8.63 -5.28
C SER A 46 -2.68 -7.12 -5.33
N ALA A 47 -1.98 -6.34 -4.49
CA ALA A 47 -1.90 -4.90 -4.68
C ALA A 47 -1.34 -4.56 -6.07
N ASP A 48 -1.97 -3.61 -6.76
CA ASP A 48 -1.52 -3.12 -8.05
C ASP A 48 -0.28 -2.26 -7.85
N ILE A 49 0.87 -2.84 -8.22
CA ILE A 49 2.17 -2.19 -8.15
C ILE A 49 2.26 -0.95 -9.03
N ASN A 50 1.46 -0.88 -10.10
CA ASN A 50 1.44 0.23 -11.05
C ASN A 50 0.35 1.26 -10.73
N ALA A 51 -0.36 1.12 -9.60
CA ALA A 51 -1.45 2.02 -9.25
C ALA A 51 -0.98 3.48 -9.18
N THR A 52 -1.55 4.30 -10.05
CA THR A 52 -1.22 5.72 -10.16
C THR A 52 -2.16 6.62 -9.38
N GLY A 53 -1.70 7.82 -9.03
CA GLY A 53 -2.46 8.88 -8.36
C GLY A 53 -1.76 9.37 -7.10
N GLY A 54 -2.46 10.16 -6.28
CA GLY A 54 -1.91 10.67 -5.03
C GLY A 54 -0.78 11.67 -5.23
N HIS A 55 -0.12 12.04 -4.13
CA HIS A 55 0.90 13.09 -4.15
C HIS A 55 2.15 12.71 -4.97
N TYR A 56 2.50 11.42 -5.02
CA TYR A 56 3.76 10.95 -5.59
C TYR A 56 3.63 10.37 -7.01
N GLY A 57 2.41 10.24 -7.53
CA GLY A 57 2.18 9.62 -8.84
C GLY A 57 2.11 8.10 -8.77
N ASN A 58 3.13 7.41 -8.24
CA ASN A 58 3.11 5.96 -8.00
C ASN A 58 3.97 5.53 -6.80
N ALA A 59 3.93 4.23 -6.46
CA ALA A 59 4.66 3.68 -5.31
C ALA A 59 6.19 3.80 -5.45
N LEU A 60 6.72 3.63 -6.67
CA LEU A 60 8.15 3.75 -6.94
C LEU A 60 8.65 5.18 -6.73
N GLN A 61 7.89 6.16 -7.21
CA GLN A 61 8.18 7.59 -6.99
C GLN A 61 8.04 7.98 -5.53
N ALA A 62 7.10 7.39 -4.79
CA ALA A 62 6.95 7.63 -3.35
C ALA A 62 8.13 7.09 -2.52
N ALA A 63 8.88 6.12 -3.03
CA ALA A 63 10.05 5.54 -2.36
C ALA A 63 11.37 6.29 -2.65
N SER A 64 11.35 7.28 -3.55
CA SER A 64 12.52 8.10 -3.92
C SER A 64 12.74 9.24 -2.93
#